data_AF-A0A6M0EX58-F1
#
_entry.id   AF-A0A6M0EX58-F1
#
_cell.length_a   1.000
_cell.length_b   1.000
_cell.length_c   1.000
_cell.angle_alpha   90.00
_cell.angle_beta   90.00
_cell.angle_gamma   90.00
#
_symmetry.space_group_name_H-M   'P 1'
#
loop_
_entity.id
_entity.type
_entity.pdbx_description
1 polymer ?
#
loop_
_entity_poly.entity_id
_entity_poly.type
_entity_poly.pdbx_seq_one_letter_code
_entity_poly.pdbx_strand_id
1 'polypeptide(L)'
;MPRIWQTIVVATTGAALTLAAIDANPAHALKFKSNFTVDITTGDLAGNSYEGYLTFDDSELTGTGSETVVADKVSFDFNGLTYTEKQDFYYPSAPFVEFDSGTFLGLNFSPFDDFFALPFDLINDSLEYFAHNSGEVTVSSLGEGVGSVTYTEPEAVPEPATILGLSVIGLGFLLRKKQVSSQNI
;
A
#
# COMPACT_ATOMS: atom_id res chain seq x y z
N MET A 1 66.20 -9.74 -55.27
CA MET A 1 65.12 -10.75 -55.42
C MET A 1 64.06 -10.49 -54.34
N PRO A 2 62.76 -10.61 -54.67
CA PRO A 2 61.65 -9.89 -54.03
C PRO A 2 60.85 -10.75 -53.01
N ARG A 3 59.95 -10.09 -52.25
CA ARG A 3 58.63 -10.55 -51.72
C ARG A 3 58.10 -9.41 -50.81
N ILE A 4 57.36 -8.41 -51.30
CA ILE A 4 55.92 -8.29 -51.62
C ILE A 4 54.95 -8.86 -50.55
N TRP A 5 53.99 -7.99 -50.16
CA TRP A 5 52.70 -8.17 -49.45
C TRP A 5 52.79 -8.16 -47.90
N GLN A 6 52.01 -7.42 -47.11
CA GLN A 6 50.71 -6.75 -47.32
C GLN A 6 50.47 -5.71 -46.19
N THR A 7 49.99 -4.51 -46.54
CA THR A 7 49.40 -3.55 -45.59
C THR A 7 47.92 -3.89 -45.41
N ILE A 8 47.43 -4.05 -44.18
CA ILE A 8 45.99 -3.93 -43.90
C ILE A 8 45.80 -2.81 -42.87
N VAL A 9 45.11 -1.79 -43.34
CA VAL A 9 44.62 -0.62 -42.61
C VAL A 9 43.36 -1.00 -41.84
N VAL A 10 43.38 -0.65 -40.55
CA VAL A 10 42.30 -0.12 -39.67
C VAL A 10 40.85 -0.52 -39.94
N ALA A 11 40.19 -1.00 -38.88
CA ALA A 11 38.81 -0.61 -38.57
C ALA A 11 38.61 -0.55 -37.04
N THR A 12 38.63 0.66 -36.50
CA THR A 12 38.08 0.99 -35.18
C THR A 12 36.60 0.67 -35.15
N THR A 13 36.18 -0.17 -34.23
CA THR A 13 34.84 -0.11 -33.63
C THR A 13 35.01 -0.45 -32.16
N GLY A 14 35.57 0.50 -31.42
CA GLY A 14 35.39 0.52 -29.97
C GLY A 14 33.91 0.72 -29.73
N ALA A 15 33.22 -0.31 -29.25
CA ALA A 15 31.85 -0.16 -28.79
C ALA A 15 31.86 0.84 -27.63
N ALA A 16 31.37 2.05 -27.87
CA ALA A 16 31.02 2.97 -26.81
C ALA A 16 29.84 2.34 -26.05
N LEU A 17 30.10 1.82 -24.86
CA LEU A 17 29.05 1.52 -23.89
C LEU A 17 28.50 2.87 -23.42
N THR A 18 27.54 3.41 -24.13
CA THR A 18 26.67 4.45 -23.59
C THR A 18 25.84 3.79 -22.50
N LEU A 19 26.25 3.97 -21.23
CA LEU A 19 25.31 3.83 -20.13
C LEU A 19 24.25 4.91 -20.37
N ALA A 20 23.08 4.52 -20.88
CA ALA A 20 21.91 5.33 -20.68
C ALA A 20 21.75 5.44 -19.16
N ALA A 21 21.93 6.65 -18.62
CA ALA A 21 21.43 6.94 -17.29
C ALA A 21 19.94 6.65 -17.37
N ILE A 22 19.54 5.53 -16.77
CA ILE A 22 18.14 5.32 -16.46
C ILE A 22 17.88 6.42 -15.43
N ASP A 23 17.14 7.45 -15.82
CA ASP A 23 16.53 8.36 -14.86
C ASP A 23 15.61 7.48 -14.00
N ALA A 24 16.17 6.96 -12.92
CA ALA A 24 15.41 6.42 -11.83
C ALA A 24 14.79 7.63 -11.14
N ASN A 25 13.61 8.01 -11.61
CA ASN A 25 12.71 8.79 -10.79
C ASN A 25 11.69 7.85 -10.14
N PRO A 26 12.01 7.17 -9.03
CA PRO A 26 10.98 6.67 -8.15
C PRO A 26 10.61 7.83 -7.21
N ALA A 27 9.95 8.87 -7.75
CA ALA A 27 9.11 9.71 -6.91
C ALA A 27 7.71 9.08 -6.91
N HIS A 28 7.64 7.82 -6.49
CA HIS A 28 6.38 7.19 -6.16
C HIS A 28 6.26 7.33 -4.65
N ALA A 29 5.16 7.94 -4.23
CA ALA A 29 4.89 8.12 -2.82
C ALA A 29 4.78 6.75 -2.14
N LEU A 30 5.44 6.61 -1.00
CA LEU A 30 5.52 5.36 -0.27
C LEU A 30 4.15 5.11 0.38
N LYS A 31 3.45 4.09 -0.11
CA LYS A 31 2.18 3.70 0.49
C LYS A 31 2.45 2.80 1.69
N PHE A 32 1.83 3.11 2.81
CA PHE A 32 1.87 2.31 4.02
C PHE A 32 0.57 1.56 4.21
N LYS A 33 0.66 0.41 4.89
CA LYS A 33 -0.49 -0.37 5.35
C LYS A 33 -0.36 -0.62 6.84
N SER A 34 -1.45 -0.41 7.57
CA SER A 34 -1.60 -0.89 8.95
C SER A 34 -2.88 -1.73 9.02
N ASN A 35 -2.80 -2.86 9.73
CA ASN A 35 -3.99 -3.64 10.09
C ASN A 35 -4.39 -3.23 11.51
N PHE A 36 -5.68 -3.32 11.81
CA PHE A 36 -6.18 -3.05 13.14
C PHE A 36 -7.19 -4.10 13.58
N THR A 37 -7.26 -4.29 14.89
CA THR A 37 -8.21 -5.14 15.58
C THR A 37 -9.00 -4.30 16.55
N VAL A 38 -10.33 -4.46 16.54
CA VAL A 38 -11.25 -3.82 17.47
C VAL A 38 -11.81 -4.89 18.40
N ASP A 39 -11.50 -4.78 19.69
CA ASP A 39 -12.05 -5.62 20.74
C ASP A 39 -13.19 -4.88 21.45
N ILE A 40 -14.42 -5.40 21.35
CA ILE A 40 -15.58 -4.78 21.99
C ILE A 40 -15.63 -5.17 23.47
N THR A 41 -15.65 -4.18 24.35
CA THR A 41 -15.58 -4.35 25.80
C THR A 41 -16.94 -4.23 26.48
N THR A 42 -17.88 -3.51 25.89
CA THR A 42 -19.23 -3.29 26.45
C THR A 42 -20.32 -3.33 25.37
N GLY A 43 -21.58 -3.37 25.80
CA GLY A 43 -22.75 -3.42 24.91
C GLY A 43 -23.08 -4.82 24.39
N ASP A 44 -24.05 -4.90 23.48
CA ASP A 44 -24.55 -6.17 22.93
C ASP A 44 -23.50 -6.98 22.16
N LEU A 45 -22.41 -6.35 21.72
CA LEU A 45 -21.31 -7.00 21.00
C LEU A 45 -20.10 -7.30 21.90
N ALA A 46 -20.21 -7.11 23.22
CA ALA A 46 -19.11 -7.34 24.16
C ALA A 46 -18.50 -8.74 24.05
N GLY A 47 -17.18 -8.81 24.02
CA GLY A 47 -16.40 -10.03 23.88
C GLY A 47 -16.14 -10.46 22.43
N ASN A 48 -16.69 -9.76 21.44
CA ASN A 48 -16.36 -9.96 20.04
C ASN A 48 -15.13 -9.13 19.64
N SER A 49 -14.42 -9.64 18.63
CA SER A 49 -13.29 -8.97 17.99
C SER A 49 -13.56 -8.84 16.49
N TYR A 50 -13.16 -7.71 15.92
CA TYR A 50 -13.33 -7.37 14.51
C TYR A 50 -12.01 -6.88 13.91
N GLU A 51 -11.82 -7.07 12.62
CA GLU A 51 -10.54 -6.76 11.95
C GLU A 51 -10.76 -5.80 10.79
N GLY A 52 -9.74 -4.99 10.54
CA GLY A 52 -9.69 -4.10 9.40
C GLY A 52 -8.27 -3.75 9.00
N TYR A 53 -8.17 -2.97 7.93
CA TYR A 53 -6.92 -2.35 7.54
C TYR A 53 -7.15 -0.98 6.93
N LEU A 54 -6.09 -0.18 6.96
CA LEU A 54 -6.02 1.11 6.29
C LEU A 54 -4.73 1.20 5.48
N THR A 55 -4.76 2.04 4.45
CA THR A 55 -3.55 2.46 3.73
C THR A 55 -3.51 3.98 3.62
N PHE A 56 -2.31 4.55 3.63
CA PHE A 56 -2.09 5.99 3.50
C PHE A 56 -0.76 6.28 2.81
N ASP A 57 -0.60 7.55 2.45
CA ASP A 57 0.59 8.13 1.84
C ASP A 57 1.24 9.07 2.86
N ASP A 58 2.54 8.92 3.11
CA ASP A 58 3.29 9.72 4.09
C ASP A 58 4.03 10.92 3.46
N SER A 59 3.89 11.17 2.16
CA SER A 59 4.71 12.15 1.43
C SER A 59 4.57 13.59 1.92
N GLU A 60 3.47 13.92 2.58
CA GLU A 60 3.20 15.24 3.17
C GLU A 60 3.58 15.35 4.66
N LEU A 61 3.95 14.24 5.31
CA LEU A 61 4.32 14.21 6.73
C LEU A 61 5.76 14.73 6.94
N THR A 62 5.92 15.55 7.96
CA THR A 62 7.21 16.12 8.39
C THR A 62 7.84 15.37 9.56
N GLY A 63 7.04 14.57 10.28
CA GLY A 63 7.45 13.87 11.50
C GLY A 63 7.52 14.80 12.72
N THR A 64 6.84 15.94 12.71
CA THR A 64 6.92 16.95 13.78
C THR A 64 5.57 17.45 14.23
N GLY A 65 5.32 17.42 15.55
CA GLY A 65 4.04 17.83 16.12
C GLY A 65 2.87 16.95 15.66
N SER A 66 1.65 17.45 15.81
CA SER A 66 0.45 16.75 15.37
C SER A 66 0.25 16.92 13.87
N GLU A 67 0.09 15.80 13.16
CA GLU A 67 -0.06 15.74 11.72
C GLU A 67 -1.18 14.76 11.34
N THR A 68 -1.83 15.01 10.21
CA THR A 68 -2.90 14.14 9.70
C THR A 68 -2.76 13.97 8.21
N VAL A 69 -3.01 12.77 7.72
CA VAL A 69 -3.17 12.48 6.28
C VAL A 69 -4.51 11.80 6.04
N VAL A 70 -5.06 11.95 4.84
CA VAL A 70 -6.28 11.24 4.45
C VAL A 70 -5.93 9.79 4.13
N ALA A 71 -6.70 8.84 4.66
CA ALA A 71 -6.53 7.43 4.31
C ALA A 71 -6.88 7.20 2.83
N ASP A 72 -6.01 6.52 2.10
CA ASP A 72 -6.21 6.13 0.70
C ASP A 72 -7.27 5.03 0.58
N LYS A 73 -7.26 4.08 1.52
CA LYS A 73 -8.22 2.98 1.57
C LYS A 73 -8.47 2.56 3.00
N VAL A 74 -9.73 2.27 3.32
CA VAL A 74 -10.14 1.64 4.57
C VAL A 74 -11.00 0.42 4.25
N SER A 75 -10.84 -0.65 5.01
CA SER A 75 -11.73 -1.80 4.99
C SER A 75 -11.87 -2.31 6.41
N PHE A 76 -13.08 -2.26 6.96
CA PHE A 76 -13.36 -2.71 8.31
C PHE A 76 -14.56 -3.64 8.31
N ASP A 77 -14.36 -4.89 8.71
CA ASP A 77 -15.42 -5.88 8.80
C ASP A 77 -16.01 -5.87 10.21
N PHE A 78 -17.08 -5.11 10.40
CA PHE A 78 -17.73 -4.89 11.68
C PHE A 78 -19.15 -5.47 11.68
N ASN A 79 -19.37 -6.45 12.56
CA ASN A 79 -20.67 -7.12 12.73
C ASN A 79 -21.29 -7.63 11.41
N GLY A 80 -20.47 -8.20 10.53
CA GLY A 80 -20.91 -8.76 9.24
C GLY A 80 -21.14 -7.72 8.13
N LEU A 81 -20.80 -6.45 8.38
CA LEU A 81 -20.82 -5.38 7.39
C LEU A 81 -19.39 -4.90 7.11
N THR A 82 -19.09 -4.64 5.85
CA THR A 82 -17.79 -4.08 5.44
C THR A 82 -17.92 -2.57 5.23
N TYR A 83 -17.20 -1.80 6.05
CA TYR A 83 -17.11 -0.35 5.95
C TYR A 83 -15.84 0.03 5.19
N THR A 84 -15.96 0.99 4.28
CA THR A 84 -14.85 1.54 3.49
C THR A 84 -14.74 3.05 3.69
N GLU A 85 -13.65 3.65 3.24
CA GLU A 85 -13.40 5.09 3.34
C GLU A 85 -14.57 5.94 2.80
N LYS A 86 -15.31 5.40 1.82
CA LYS A 86 -16.43 6.06 1.16
C LYS A 86 -17.63 6.30 2.05
N GLN A 87 -17.72 5.57 3.16
CA GLN A 87 -18.79 5.73 4.12
C GLN A 87 -18.50 6.78 5.17
N ASP A 88 -17.27 7.31 5.25
CA ASP A 88 -16.96 8.37 6.22
C ASP A 88 -17.80 9.62 5.96
N PHE A 89 -18.28 10.25 7.03
CA PHE A 89 -19.13 11.44 6.96
C PHE A 89 -18.51 12.58 6.13
N TYR A 90 -17.17 12.71 6.13
CA TYR A 90 -16.45 13.75 5.40
C TYR A 90 -15.80 13.26 4.11
N TYR A 91 -16.15 12.06 3.62
CA TYR A 91 -15.62 11.56 2.34
C TYR A 91 -15.88 12.57 1.19
N PRO A 92 -14.90 12.84 0.31
CA PRO A 92 -13.58 12.20 0.17
C PRO A 92 -12.43 12.88 0.93
N SER A 93 -12.71 13.79 1.85
CA SER A 93 -11.68 14.52 2.62
C SER A 93 -11.26 13.82 3.91
N ALA A 94 -11.89 12.69 4.24
CA ALA A 94 -11.59 11.81 5.36
C ALA A 94 -11.98 10.37 4.95
N PRO A 95 -11.64 9.32 5.74
CA PRO A 95 -11.16 9.32 7.12
C PRO A 95 -9.69 9.77 7.28
N PHE A 96 -9.28 10.17 8.48
CA PHE A 96 -7.93 10.68 8.77
C PHE A 96 -7.08 9.63 9.46
N VAL A 97 -5.79 9.59 9.11
CA VAL A 97 -4.75 8.89 9.87
C VAL A 97 -3.96 9.93 10.65
N GLU A 98 -3.88 9.76 11.97
CA GLU A 98 -3.26 10.73 12.88
C GLU A 98 -1.86 10.31 13.30
N PHE A 99 -1.01 11.32 13.46
CA PHE A 99 0.36 11.20 13.93
C PHE A 99 0.66 12.28 14.99
N ASP A 100 1.54 11.96 15.93
CA ASP A 100 2.21 12.94 16.78
C ASP A 100 3.72 12.72 16.77
N SER A 101 4.45 13.71 16.28
CA SER A 101 5.91 13.75 16.24
C SER A 101 6.50 12.49 15.59
N GLY A 102 5.89 12.08 14.47
CA GLY A 102 6.25 10.87 13.71
C GLY A 102 5.72 9.55 14.28
N THR A 103 5.02 9.59 15.42
CA THR A 103 4.38 8.41 16.02
C THR A 103 2.99 8.23 15.43
N PHE A 104 2.72 7.08 14.84
CA PHE A 104 1.38 6.70 14.39
C PHE A 104 0.42 6.54 15.57
N LEU A 105 -0.71 7.26 15.54
CA LEU A 105 -1.73 7.22 16.61
C LEU A 105 -2.89 6.31 16.26
N GLY A 106 -3.34 6.33 15.00
CA GLY A 106 -4.46 5.52 14.55
C GLY A 106 -5.29 6.18 13.46
N LEU A 107 -6.54 5.73 13.35
CA LEU A 107 -7.52 6.15 12.36
C LEU A 107 -8.65 6.92 13.06
N ASN A 108 -9.11 7.99 12.43
CA ASN A 108 -10.39 8.61 12.74
C ASN A 108 -11.37 8.32 11.61
N PHE A 109 -12.35 7.46 11.87
CA PHE A 109 -13.33 7.00 10.91
C PHE A 109 -14.72 6.98 11.54
N SER A 110 -15.61 7.81 11.00
CA SER A 110 -16.99 7.97 11.47
C SER A 110 -17.94 7.76 10.29
N PRO A 111 -18.35 6.51 10.02
CA PRO A 111 -19.34 6.28 9.00
C PRO A 111 -20.70 6.80 9.45
N PHE A 112 -21.23 7.72 8.67
CA PHE A 112 -22.55 8.30 8.90
C PHE A 112 -23.32 8.32 7.58
N ASP A 113 -24.13 7.28 7.38
CA ASP A 113 -25.05 7.21 6.26
C ASP A 113 -26.32 6.48 6.70
N ASP A 114 -27.47 7.09 6.38
CA ASP A 114 -28.83 6.59 6.64
C ASP A 114 -29.08 5.19 6.03
N PHE A 115 -28.17 4.72 5.17
CA PHE A 115 -28.21 3.41 4.53
C PHE A 115 -27.58 2.26 5.36
N PHE A 116 -26.77 2.55 6.38
CA PHE A 116 -26.04 1.51 7.12
C PHE A 116 -26.67 1.18 8.47
N ALA A 117 -26.68 -0.11 8.79
CA ALA A 117 -27.39 -0.61 9.96
C ALA A 117 -26.72 -0.21 11.29
N LEU A 118 -25.39 -0.03 11.33
CA LEU A 118 -24.66 0.15 12.58
C LEU A 118 -23.63 1.31 12.49
N PRO A 119 -23.96 2.52 12.96
CA PRO A 119 -23.02 3.64 13.01
C PRO A 119 -22.01 3.45 14.14
N PHE A 120 -20.81 4.00 13.96
CA PHE A 120 -19.78 4.03 14.97
C PHE A 120 -18.85 5.22 14.79
N ASP A 121 -18.14 5.57 15.84
CA ASP A 121 -16.97 6.45 15.83
C ASP A 121 -15.75 5.62 16.20
N LEU A 122 -14.79 5.52 15.29
CA LEU A 122 -13.47 4.99 15.55
C LEU A 122 -12.53 6.18 15.63
N ILE A 123 -11.92 6.41 16.79
CA ILE A 123 -11.00 7.53 17.05
C ILE A 123 -9.75 6.96 17.69
N ASN A 124 -8.66 6.90 16.93
CA ASN A 124 -7.39 6.34 17.34
C ASN A 124 -7.56 4.95 17.99
N ASP A 125 -7.31 4.83 19.29
CA ASP A 125 -7.33 3.58 20.05
C ASP A 125 -8.72 3.19 20.60
N SER A 126 -9.78 3.93 20.24
CA SER A 126 -11.13 3.72 20.76
C SER A 126 -12.15 3.54 19.63
N LEU A 127 -13.15 2.70 19.88
CA LEU A 127 -14.36 2.61 19.06
C LEU A 127 -15.60 2.73 19.95
N GLU A 128 -16.59 3.49 19.49
CA GLU A 128 -17.93 3.56 20.07
C GLU A 128 -18.95 3.29 18.97
N TYR A 129 -19.86 2.33 19.16
CA TYR A 129 -20.97 2.10 18.24
C TYR A 129 -22.29 2.48 18.89
N PHE A 130 -23.24 2.92 18.07
CA PHE A 130 -24.47 3.53 18.55
C PHE A 130 -25.71 2.78 18.05
N ALA A 131 -26.78 2.87 18.83
CA ALA A 131 -28.09 2.44 18.38
C ALA A 131 -28.59 3.35 17.25
N HIS A 132 -29.00 2.78 16.12
CA HIS A 132 -29.57 3.55 15.02
C HIS A 132 -31.08 3.36 14.91
N ASN A 133 -31.80 4.46 15.16
CA ASN A 133 -33.26 4.55 15.00
C ASN A 133 -33.59 5.61 13.96
N SER A 134 -33.87 5.21 12.71
CA SER A 134 -34.27 6.14 11.66
C SER A 134 -35.78 6.41 11.72
N GLY A 135 -36.24 7.06 12.81
CA GLY A 135 -37.55 7.72 12.98
C GLY A 135 -38.84 6.87 12.91
N GLU A 136 -38.87 5.83 12.07
CA GLU A 136 -40.01 4.97 11.76
C GLU A 136 -39.59 3.49 11.58
N VAL A 137 -38.30 3.22 11.33
CA VAL A 137 -37.73 1.86 11.20
C VAL A 137 -36.53 1.71 12.13
N THR A 138 -36.56 0.69 12.99
CA THR A 138 -35.35 0.23 13.69
C THR A 138 -34.46 -0.47 12.68
N VAL A 139 -33.35 0.17 12.31
CA VAL A 139 -32.41 -0.35 11.29
C VAL A 139 -31.39 -1.29 11.92
N SER A 140 -31.13 -1.14 13.22
CA SER A 140 -30.39 -2.09 14.04
C SER A 140 -31.05 -2.22 15.42
N SER A 141 -31.22 -3.47 15.87
CA SER A 141 -31.68 -3.79 17.22
C SER A 141 -30.56 -3.79 18.26
N LEU A 142 -29.33 -3.48 17.85
CA LEU A 142 -28.19 -3.40 18.76
C LEU A 142 -28.25 -2.07 19.52
N GLY A 143 -27.93 -2.13 20.81
CA GLY A 143 -27.69 -0.99 21.66
C GLY A 143 -26.38 -0.27 21.32
N GLU A 144 -25.87 0.48 22.29
CA GLU A 144 -24.57 1.13 22.21
C GLU A 144 -23.49 0.29 22.91
N GLY A 145 -22.23 0.53 22.56
CA GLY A 145 -21.10 -0.11 23.23
C GLY A 145 -19.77 0.48 22.81
N VAL A 146 -18.72 0.17 23.58
CA VAL A 146 -17.37 0.67 23.35
C VAL A 146 -16.38 -0.47 23.20
N GLY A 147 -15.31 -0.23 22.45
CA GLY A 147 -14.20 -1.13 22.22
C GLY A 147 -12.87 -0.40 22.19
N SER A 148 -11.80 -1.18 22.29
CA SER A 148 -10.43 -0.72 22.11
C SER A 148 -9.91 -1.13 20.75
N VAL A 149 -9.12 -0.28 20.12
CA VAL A 149 -8.49 -0.53 18.82
C VAL A 149 -6.99 -0.71 19.02
N THR A 150 -6.45 -1.79 18.44
CA THR A 150 -5.01 -2.05 18.41
C THR A 150 -4.54 -2.10 16.96
N TYR A 151 -3.42 -1.45 16.67
CA TYR A 151 -2.84 -1.37 15.33
C TYR A 151 -1.54 -2.18 15.23
N THR A 152 -1.28 -2.71 14.04
CA THR A 152 0.08 -3.11 13.67
C THR A 152 0.87 -1.88 13.28
N GLU A 153 2.19 -1.93 13.49
CA GLU A 153 3.09 -0.89 12.97
C GLU A 153 2.88 -0.72 11.45
N PRO A 154 2.80 0.51 10.93
CA PRO A 154 2.65 0.74 9.49
C PRO A 154 3.84 0.16 8.70
N GLU A 155 3.55 -0.73 7.75
CA GLU A 155 4.55 -1.32 6.87
C GLU A 155 4.41 -0.76 5.45
N ALA A 156 5.54 -0.47 4.81
CA ALA A 156 5.57 -0.06 3.41
C ALA A 156 5.00 -1.17 2.52
N VAL A 157 4.03 -0.82 1.67
CA VAL A 157 3.45 -1.73 0.67
C VAL A 157 4.46 -1.85 -0.48
N PRO A 158 5.02 -3.04 -0.75
CA PRO A 158 5.97 -3.20 -1.84
C PRO A 158 5.30 -2.86 -3.16
N GLU A 159 5.87 -1.89 -3.88
CA GLU A 159 5.43 -1.63 -5.25
C GLU A 159 5.66 -2.88 -6.11
N PRO A 160 4.83 -3.14 -7.13
CA PRO A 160 5.09 -4.16 -8.12
C PRO A 160 6.32 -3.78 -8.97
N ALA A 161 7.52 -3.95 -8.43
CA ALA A 161 8.76 -3.61 -9.12
C ALA A 161 9.10 -4.69 -10.15
N THR A 162 8.83 -4.38 -11.43
CA THR A 162 9.78 -4.54 -12.54
C THR A 162 10.62 -5.83 -12.55
N ILE A 163 9.99 -7.00 -12.44
CA ILE A 163 10.64 -8.32 -12.62
C ILE A 163 11.13 -8.53 -14.08
N LEU A 164 10.87 -7.57 -14.99
CA LEU A 164 11.26 -7.64 -16.39
C LEU A 164 12.77 -7.39 -16.65
N GLY A 165 13.55 -6.93 -15.66
CA GLY A 165 14.95 -6.55 -15.85
C GLY A 165 15.99 -7.68 -15.79
N LEU A 166 15.69 -8.80 -15.13
CA LEU A 166 16.68 -9.88 -14.90
C LEU A 166 16.55 -11.07 -15.85
N SER A 167 15.41 -11.22 -16.53
CA SER A 167 15.20 -12.33 -17.48
C SER A 167 15.94 -12.15 -18.81
N VAL A 168 16.32 -10.93 -19.19
CA VAL A 168 17.02 -10.66 -20.46
C VAL A 168 18.52 -11.03 -20.39
N ILE A 169 19.14 -11.01 -19.21
CA ILE A 169 20.57 -11.38 -19.07
C ILE A 169 20.75 -12.91 -19.21
N GLY A 170 19.74 -13.72 -18.89
CA GLY A 170 19.81 -15.18 -18.97
C GLY A 170 19.79 -15.77 -20.38
N LEU A 171 19.13 -15.12 -21.34
CA LEU A 171 19.00 -15.63 -22.71
C LEU A 171 20.24 -15.39 -23.58
N GLY A 172 21.06 -14.38 -23.26
CA GLY A 172 22.28 -14.06 -24.03
C GLY A 172 23.41 -15.09 -23.87
N PHE A 173 23.47 -15.79 -22.73
CA PHE A 173 24.57 -16.72 -22.44
C PHE A 173 24.37 -18.13 -23.03
N LEU A 174 23.13 -18.49 -23.41
CA LEU A 174 22.81 -19.82 -23.95
C LEU A 174 23.01 -19.96 -25.46
N LEU A 175 23.11 -18.87 -26.21
CA LEU A 175 23.30 -18.91 -27.67
C LEU A 175 24.78 -18.93 -28.11
N ARG A 176 25.75 -18.87 -27.19
CA ARG A 176 27.19 -18.81 -27.53
C ARG A 176 27.91 -20.16 -27.64
N LYS A 177 27.21 -21.29 -27.52
CA LYS A 177 27.79 -22.62 -27.76
C LYS A 177 27.19 -23.27 -28.99
N LYS A 178 27.69 -22.90 -30.17
CA LYS A 178 27.97 -23.81 -31.30
C LYS A 178 28.42 -23.02 -32.53
N GLN A 179 29.70 -22.63 -32.57
CA GLN A 179 30.43 -22.65 -33.83
C GLN A 179 31.88 -23.09 -33.58
N VAL A 180 32.32 -23.95 -34.48
CA VAL A 180 33.69 -24.40 -34.81
C VAL A 180 34.17 -25.72 -34.21
N SER A 181 34.18 -26.75 -35.07
CA SER A 181 35.30 -27.66 -35.43
C SER A 181 34.68 -28.95 -36.02
N SER A 182 35.02 -29.49 -37.20
CA SER A 182 36.15 -29.31 -38.11
C SER A 182 35.79 -29.74 -39.55
N GLN A 183 36.72 -29.48 -40.45
CA GLN A 183 36.74 -29.71 -41.90
C GLN A 183 36.65 -31.19 -42.35
N ASN A 184 36.19 -31.36 -43.59
CA ASN A 184 36.45 -32.39 -44.61
C ASN A 184 37.38 -33.58 -44.24
N ILE A 185 36.93 -34.80 -44.53
CA ILE A 185 37.24 -35.62 -45.73
C ILE A 185 36.01 -36.49 -46.03
#